data_AF-A0AAD6Z429-F1
#
_entry.id   AF-A0AAD6Z429-F1
#
_cell.length_a   1.000
_cell.length_b   1.000
_cell.length_c   1.000
_cell.angle_alpha   90.00
_cell.angle_beta   90.00
_cell.angle_gamma   90.00
#
_symmetry.space_group_name_H-M   'P 1'
#
loop_
_entity.id
_entity.type
_entity.pdbx_description
1 polymer ?
#
loop_
_entity_poly.entity_id
_entity_poly.type
_entity_poly.pdbx_seq_one_letter_code
_entity_poly.pdbx_strand_id
1 'polypeptide(L)' 'VLISSKKYACETCIKGHRSSACKHTDRPLFEIKKKGRPVTQCEHCRELRKTITFH' A
#
# COMPACT_ATOMS: atom_id res chain seq x y z
N VAL A 1 -3.65 10.24 6.83
CA VAL A 1 -2.81 10.67 7.99
C VAL A 1 -1.81 9.56 8.29
N LEU A 2 -0.51 9.88 8.43
CA LEU A 2 0.54 8.95 8.83
C LEU A 2 0.89 9.23 10.27
N ILE A 3 0.61 8.28 11.17
CA ILE A 3 0.95 8.38 12.60
C ILE A 3 1.86 7.19 12.89
N SER A 4 3.08 7.46 13.38
CA SER A 4 4.02 6.44 13.82
C SER A 4 4.21 5.29 12.81
N SER A 5 4.55 5.64 11.56
CA SER A 5 4.84 4.68 10.47
C SER A 5 3.69 3.76 10.03
N LYS A 6 2.51 3.90 10.62
CA LYS A 6 1.29 3.16 10.25
C LYS A 6 0.32 4.10 9.53
N LYS A 7 -0.27 3.62 8.45
CA LYS A 7 -1.31 4.35 7.70
C LYS A 7 -2.65 4.16 8.41
N TYR A 8 -3.38 5.24 8.59
CA TYR A 8 -4.75 5.20 9.11
C TYR A 8 -5.71 5.86 8.12
N ALA A 9 -6.88 5.25 7.94
CA ALA A 9 -7.98 5.86 7.19
C ALA A 9 -9.35 5.37 7.69
N CYS A 10 -10.39 6.12 7.33
CA CYS A 10 -11.78 5.80 7.65
C CYS A 10 -12.27 4.56 6.89
N GLU A 11 -13.26 3.82 7.40
CA GLU A 11 -13.81 2.62 6.72
C GLU A 11 -14.25 2.93 5.27
N THR A 12 -15.01 4.01 5.09
CA THR A 12 -15.48 4.45 3.76
C THR A 12 -14.33 4.74 2.80
N CYS A 13 -13.24 5.29 3.33
CA CYS A 13 -12.05 5.66 2.58
C CYS A 13 -11.24 4.42 2.17
N ILE A 14 -11.19 3.41 3.06
CA ILE A 14 -10.56 2.12 2.79
C ILE A 14 -11.33 1.38 1.71
N LYS A 15 -12.65 1.22 1.87
CA LYS A 15 -13.53 0.60 0.86
C LYS A 15 -13.50 1.34 -0.47
N GLY A 16 -13.50 2.68 -0.43
CA GLY A 16 -13.50 3.53 -1.62
C GLY A 16 -12.13 3.75 -2.27
N HIS A 17 -11.06 3.07 -1.83
CA HIS A 17 -9.69 3.27 -2.35
C HIS A 17 -9.14 4.70 -2.21
N ARG A 18 -9.73 5.53 -1.34
CA ARG A 18 -9.31 6.92 -1.03
C ARG A 18 -8.48 7.00 0.26
N SER A 19 -8.02 5.87 0.76
CA SER A 19 -7.29 5.76 2.02
C SER A 19 -5.99 6.57 2.05
N SER A 20 -5.30 6.72 0.91
CA SER A 20 -4.08 7.53 0.80
C SER A 20 -4.33 9.03 1.07
N ALA A 21 -5.52 9.54 0.79
CA ALA A 21 -5.88 10.96 0.94
C ALA A 21 -6.90 11.20 2.09
N CYS A 22 -7.14 10.21 2.94
CA CYS A 22 -8.11 10.35 4.03
C CYS A 22 -7.66 11.42 5.04
N LYS A 23 -8.47 12.48 5.18
CA LYS A 23 -8.33 13.58 6.17
C LYS A 23 -9.50 13.66 7.16
N HIS A 24 -10.42 12.68 7.16
CA HIS A 24 -11.54 12.69 8.08
C HIS A 24 -11.07 12.45 9.52
N THR A 25 -11.44 13.34 10.43
CA THR A 25 -11.18 13.25 11.89
C THR A 25 -12.43 12.86 12.68
N ASP A 26 -13.60 13.01 12.07
CA ASP A 26 -14.93 12.72 12.65
C ASP A 26 -15.26 11.22 12.69
N ARG A 27 -14.62 10.41 11.83
CA ARG A 27 -14.93 8.98 11.68
C ARG A 27 -13.88 8.10 12.36
N PRO A 28 -14.26 6.90 12.81
CA PRO A 28 -13.30 5.92 13.32
C PRO A 28 -12.25 5.59 12.26
N LEU A 29 -10.98 5.75 12.65
CA LEU A 29 -9.80 5.50 11.83
C LEU A 29 -9.30 4.09 12.09
N PHE A 30 -9.12 3.32 11.02
CA PHE A 30 -8.59 1.95 11.08
C PHE A 30 -7.15 1.91 10.57
N GLU A 31 -6.33 1.06 11.18
CA GLU A 31 -4.98 0.81 10.69
C GLU A 31 -5.03 0.08 9.34
N ILE A 32 -4.25 0.57 8.38
CA ILE A 32 -4.07 -0.07 7.09
C ILE A 32 -2.74 -0.79 7.11
N LYS A 33 -2.81 -2.11 7.17
CA LYS A 33 -1.64 -2.97 6.96
C LYS A 33 -1.09 -2.74 5.55
N LYS A 34 0.23 -2.82 5.40
CA LYS A 34 0.87 -2.72 4.08
C LYS A 34 0.33 -3.86 3.20
N LYS A 35 -0.47 -3.51 2.18
CA LYS A 35 -0.82 -4.47 1.13
C LYS A 35 0.44 -4.72 0.31
N GLY A 36 1.01 -5.91 0.46
CA GLY A 36 2.01 -6.44 -0.44
C GLY A 36 1.60 -7.86 -0.78
N ARG A 37 1.41 -8.15 -2.06
CA ARG A 37 1.42 -9.54 -2.51
C ARG A 37 2.86 -10.03 -2.25
N PRO A 38 3.06 -11.20 -1.61
CA PRO A 38 4.39 -11.79 -1.63
C PRO A 38 4.85 -11.89 -3.08
N VAL A 39 6.13 -11.60 -3.31
CA VAL A 39 6.69 -11.70 -4.65
C VAL A 39 6.55 -13.14 -5.12
N THR A 40 5.80 -13.35 -6.20
CA THR A 40 5.56 -14.70 -6.73
C THR A 40 6.72 -15.22 -7.56
N GLN A 41 7.75 -14.40 -7.79
CA GLN A 41 8.94 -14.78 -8.53
C GLN A 41 10.13 -14.91 -7.60
N CYS A 42 10.95 -15.93 -7.86
CA CYS A 42 12.25 -16.11 -7.22
C CYS A 42 13.20 -14.97 -7.58
N GLU A 43 14.24 -14.80 -6.77
CA GLU A 43 15.23 -13.74 -6.89
C GLU A 43 15.92 -13.75 -8.27
N HIS A 44 16.28 -14.94 -8.75
CA HIS A 44 16.88 -15.15 -10.07
C HIS A 44 16.03 -14.55 -11.21
N CYS A 45 14.74 -14.89 -11.27
CA CYS A 45 13.85 -14.37 -12.32
C CYS A 45 13.64 -12.84 -12.24
N ARG A 46 13.79 -12.25 -11.05
CA ARG A 46 13.69 -10.82 -10.82
C ARG A 46 14.94 -10.08 -11.33
N GLU A 47 16.12 -10.66 -11.14
CA GLU A 47 17.37 -10.12 -11.65
C GLU A 47 17.39 -10.13 -13.18
N LEU A 48 16.97 -11.24 -13.80
CA LEU A 48 16.83 -11.31 -15.26
C LEU A 48 15.93 -10.19 -15.80
N ARG A 49 14.77 -9.91 -15.20
CA ARG A 49 13.90 -8.83 -15.71
C ARG A 49 14.51 -7.43 -15.62
N LYS A 50 15.39 -7.15 -14.65
CA LYS A 50 16.01 -5.83 -14.53
C LYS A 50 16.98 -5.56 -15.67
N THR A 51 17.72 -6.59 -16.11
CA THR A 51 18.73 -6.48 -17.17
C THR A 51 18.13 -6.37 -18.58
N ILE A 52 16.92 -6.89 -18.82
CA ILE A 52 16.16 -6.75 -20.09
C ILE A 52 15.14 -5.62 -20.07
N THR A 53 15.35 -4.56 -19.27
CA THR A 53 14.60 -3.32 -19.48
C THR A 53 15.14 -2.60 -20.71
N PHE A 54 14.68 -3.02 -21.90
CA PHE A 54 14.80 -2.22 -23.12
C PHE A 54 14.02 -0.91 -22.90
N HIS A 55 14.74 0.21 -22.93
CA HIS A 55 14.20 1.58 -22.93
C HIS A 55 13.77 1.95 -24.34
#